data_AF-A0A2K1FRE3-F1
#
_entry.id   AF-A0A2K1FRE3-F1
#
_cell.length_a   1.000
_cell.length_b   1.000
_cell.length_c   1.000
_cell.angle_alpha   90.00
_cell.angle_beta   90.00
_cell.angle_gamma   90.00
#
_symmetry.space_group_name_H-M   'P 1'
#
loop_
_entity.id
_entity.type
_entity.pdbx_description
1 polymer ?
#
loop_
_entity_poly.entity_id
_entity_poly.type
_entity_poly.pdbx_seq_one_letter_code
_entity_poly.pdbx_strand_id
1 'polypeptide(L)'
;MAHARVFPHVLTALHFFHEWPNPAQAAELILARPTEIDGNAYYLLDPAARWLEDRYPLAATLLRRAMIEDTLDGAKSSRYKHAARHLLECLAVAPTIGDFGLFETHDAFTARLRAAHGRKAGFWSRYAEIAGSKP
;
A
#
# COMPACT_ATOMS: atom_id res chain seq x y z
N MET A 1 -16.00 -15.33 -15.08
CA MET A 1 -14.89 -14.76 -14.27
C MET A 1 -13.86 -13.96 -15.08
N ALA A 2 -14.01 -13.80 -16.41
CA ALA A 2 -13.13 -12.93 -17.21
C ALA A 2 -13.49 -11.42 -17.16
N HIS A 3 -14.73 -11.08 -16.78
CA HIS A 3 -15.23 -9.69 -16.89
C HIS A 3 -14.73 -8.70 -15.83
N ALA A 4 -14.30 -9.15 -14.64
CA ALA A 4 -13.77 -8.25 -13.61
C ALA A 4 -12.38 -7.67 -13.98
N ARG A 5 -11.65 -8.34 -14.88
CA ARG A 5 -10.31 -7.94 -15.33
C ARG A 5 -10.31 -6.69 -16.24
N VAL A 6 -11.42 -6.48 -16.97
CA VAL A 6 -11.59 -5.38 -17.94
C VAL A 6 -12.47 -4.25 -17.36
N PHE A 7 -12.87 -4.36 -16.09
CA PHE A 7 -13.69 -3.32 -15.49
C PHE A 7 -12.87 -2.02 -15.37
N PRO A 8 -13.42 -0.86 -15.79
CA PRO A 8 -12.68 0.39 -15.86
C PRO A 8 -12.21 0.91 -14.49
N HIS A 9 -12.74 0.39 -13.39
CA HIS A 9 -12.47 0.91 -12.04
C HIS A 9 -11.90 -0.19 -11.14
N VAL A 10 -10.59 -0.15 -10.92
CA VAL A 10 -9.83 -1.06 -10.06
C VAL A 10 -10.47 -1.19 -8.67
N LEU A 11 -10.96 -0.08 -8.11
CA LEU A 11 -11.62 -0.07 -6.80
C LEU A 11 -12.93 -0.88 -6.77
N THR A 12 -13.73 -0.82 -7.84
CA THR A 12 -14.98 -1.60 -7.93
C THR A 12 -14.71 -3.10 -8.01
N ALA A 13 -13.68 -3.49 -8.77
CA ALA A 13 -13.25 -4.88 -8.84
C ALA A 13 -12.65 -5.37 -7.51
N LEU A 14 -11.87 -4.55 -6.82
CA LEU A 14 -11.30 -4.87 -5.51
C LEU A 14 -12.39 -5.02 -4.43
N HIS A 15 -13.39 -4.14 -4.42
CA HIS A 15 -14.56 -4.27 -3.54
C HIS A 15 -15.33 -5.57 -3.82
N PHE A 16 -15.55 -5.92 -5.09
CA PHE A 16 -16.22 -7.16 -5.47
C PHE A 16 -15.45 -8.40 -4.99
N PHE A 17 -14.11 -8.42 -5.09
CA PHE A 17 -13.31 -9.54 -4.59
C PHE A 17 -13.19 -9.60 -3.07
N HIS A 18 -13.44 -8.50 -2.35
CA HIS A 18 -13.56 -8.51 -0.90
C HIS A 18 -14.88 -9.15 -0.46
N GLU A 19 -15.98 -8.83 -1.14
CA GLU A 19 -17.32 -9.39 -0.90
C GLU A 19 -17.45 -10.86 -1.39
N TRP A 20 -16.69 -11.26 -2.42
CA TRP A 20 -16.62 -12.64 -2.92
C TRP A 20 -15.15 -13.12 -2.96
N PRO A 21 -14.65 -13.73 -1.87
CA PRO A 21 -13.21 -13.83 -1.61
C PRO A 21 -12.46 -14.68 -2.63
N ASN A 22 -11.71 -14.01 -3.50
CA ASN A 22 -10.70 -14.61 -4.37
C ASN A 22 -9.38 -13.83 -4.27
N PRO A 23 -8.55 -14.10 -3.25
CA PRO A 23 -7.37 -13.29 -2.96
C PRO A 23 -6.28 -13.43 -4.04
N ALA A 24 -6.25 -14.56 -4.77
CA ALA A 24 -5.34 -14.74 -5.90
C ALA A 24 -5.63 -13.75 -7.03
N GLN A 25 -6.90 -13.62 -7.44
CA GLN A 25 -7.30 -12.69 -8.50
C GLN A 25 -7.18 -11.23 -8.09
N ALA A 26 -7.44 -10.91 -6.82
CA ALA A 26 -7.20 -9.57 -6.28
C ALA A 26 -5.70 -9.21 -6.36
N ALA A 27 -4.82 -10.13 -5.95
CA ALA A 27 -3.38 -9.92 -6.04
C ALA A 27 -2.91 -9.75 -7.50
N GLU A 28 -3.36 -10.61 -8.43
CA GLU A 28 -3.08 -10.47 -9.87
C GLU A 28 -3.48 -9.08 -10.40
N LEU A 29 -4.68 -8.60 -10.05
CA LEU A 29 -5.17 -7.30 -10.49
C LEU A 29 -4.29 -6.14 -9.98
N ILE A 30 -3.92 -6.18 -8.69
CA ILE A 30 -3.08 -5.17 -8.04
C ILE A 30 -1.70 -5.12 -8.69
N LEU A 31 -1.09 -6.28 -8.95
CA LEU A 31 0.22 -6.39 -9.59
C LEU A 31 0.17 -5.96 -11.07
N ALA A 32 -0.94 -6.19 -11.76
CA ALA A 32 -1.08 -5.84 -13.17
C ALA A 32 -1.35 -4.33 -13.40
N ARG A 33 -2.07 -3.68 -12.47
CA ARG A 33 -2.54 -2.28 -12.63
C ARG A 33 -2.20 -1.40 -11.41
N PRO A 34 -0.94 -1.38 -10.95
CA PRO A 34 -0.54 -0.70 -9.71
C PRO A 34 -0.76 0.81 -9.77
N THR A 35 -0.56 1.44 -10.94
CA THR A 35 -0.69 2.89 -11.15
C THR A 35 -2.13 3.39 -11.15
N GLU A 36 -3.10 2.47 -11.21
CA GLU A 36 -4.53 2.79 -11.26
C GLU A 36 -5.20 2.69 -9.89
N ILE A 37 -4.43 2.36 -8.85
CA ILE A 37 -4.91 2.28 -7.46
C ILE A 37 -5.05 3.70 -6.92
N ASP A 38 -6.29 4.14 -6.71
CA ASP A 38 -6.56 5.41 -6.02
C ASP A 38 -6.29 5.25 -4.50
N GLY A 39 -5.14 5.77 -4.07
CA GLY A 39 -4.69 5.77 -2.68
C GLY A 39 -5.62 6.53 -1.71
N ASN A 40 -6.54 7.35 -2.21
CA ASN A 40 -7.51 8.05 -1.37
C ASN A 40 -8.66 7.13 -0.90
N ALA A 41 -8.84 5.96 -1.52
CA ALA A 41 -9.85 4.96 -1.15
C ALA A 41 -9.46 4.11 0.08
N TYR A 42 -8.92 4.74 1.13
CA TYR A 42 -8.34 4.08 2.30
C TYR A 42 -9.30 3.11 3.02
N TYR A 43 -10.61 3.38 2.99
CA TYR A 43 -11.64 2.53 3.57
C TYR A 43 -11.71 1.15 2.93
N LEU A 44 -11.27 1.02 1.67
CA LEU A 44 -11.18 -0.24 0.94
C LEU A 44 -9.75 -0.79 0.96
N LEU A 45 -8.75 0.07 0.78
CA LEU A 45 -7.37 -0.36 0.64
C LEU A 45 -6.77 -0.91 1.95
N ASP A 46 -7.08 -0.31 3.10
CA ASP A 46 -6.59 -0.78 4.41
C ASP A 46 -7.08 -2.21 4.75
N PRO A 47 -8.39 -2.52 4.70
CA PRO A 47 -8.85 -3.89 4.92
C PRO A 47 -8.38 -4.87 3.84
N ALA A 48 -8.30 -4.46 2.57
CA ALA A 48 -7.79 -5.31 1.51
C ALA A 48 -6.30 -5.65 1.69
N ALA A 49 -5.47 -4.70 2.12
CA ALA A 49 -4.06 -4.95 2.41
C ALA A 49 -3.89 -5.97 3.54
N ARG A 50 -4.65 -5.82 4.64
CA ARG A 50 -4.64 -6.80 5.75
C ARG A 50 -5.09 -8.18 5.30
N TRP A 51 -6.13 -8.26 4.47
CA TRP A 51 -6.65 -9.53 3.96
C TRP A 51 -5.65 -10.27 3.06
N LEU A 52 -4.84 -9.53 2.30
CA LEU A 52 -3.88 -10.10 1.36
C LEU A 52 -2.52 -10.43 1.97
N GLU A 53 -2.12 -9.76 3.05
CA GLU A 53 -0.75 -9.77 3.59
C GLU A 53 -0.15 -11.16 3.76
N ASP A 54 -0.87 -12.09 4.40
CA ASP A 54 -0.34 -13.41 4.74
C ASP A 54 0.01 -14.26 3.51
N ARG A 55 -0.75 -14.12 2.41
CA ARG A 55 -0.64 -14.97 1.22
C ARG A 55 -0.06 -14.25 0.00
N TYR A 56 -0.24 -12.93 -0.07
CA TYR A 56 0.13 -12.08 -1.18
C TYR A 56 0.78 -10.79 -0.66
N PRO A 57 1.93 -10.90 0.05
CA PRO A 57 2.55 -9.78 0.76
C PRO A 57 2.97 -8.62 -0.16
N LEU A 58 3.37 -8.91 -1.40
CA LEU A 58 3.69 -7.88 -2.39
C LEU A 58 2.46 -7.05 -2.79
N ALA A 59 1.31 -7.70 -3.03
CA ALA A 59 0.08 -6.99 -3.37
C ALA A 59 -0.40 -6.12 -2.19
N ALA A 60 -0.37 -6.64 -0.97
CA ALA A 60 -0.67 -5.87 0.23
C ALA A 60 0.25 -4.64 0.40
N THR A 61 1.54 -4.80 0.10
CA THR A 61 2.52 -3.71 0.12
C THR A 61 2.17 -2.62 -0.90
N LEU A 62 1.78 -2.97 -2.13
CA LEU A 62 1.42 -1.98 -3.15
C LEU A 62 0.18 -1.15 -2.76
N LEU A 63 -0.83 -1.76 -2.15
CA LEU A 63 -2.00 -1.02 -1.65
C LEU A 63 -1.61 0.00 -0.57
N ARG A 64 -0.74 -0.41 0.36
CA ARG A 64 -0.20 0.50 1.40
C ARG A 64 0.61 1.63 0.80
N ARG A 65 1.47 1.33 -0.17
CA ARG A 65 2.28 2.34 -0.87
C ARG A 65 1.42 3.37 -1.59
N ALA A 66 0.35 2.95 -2.27
CA ALA A 66 -0.61 3.87 -2.89
C ALA A 66 -1.24 4.83 -1.85
N MET A 67 -1.65 4.33 -0.68
CA MET A 67 -2.17 5.19 0.40
C MET A 67 -1.12 6.16 0.96
N ILE A 68 0.15 5.73 1.06
CA ILE A 68 1.26 6.58 1.51
C ILE A 68 1.51 7.70 0.48
N GLU A 69 1.60 7.36 -0.79
CA GLU A 69 1.84 8.32 -1.88
C GLU A 69 0.72 9.35 -1.97
N ASP A 70 -0.56 8.93 -2.01
CA ASP A 70 -1.71 9.85 -1.99
C ASP A 70 -1.69 10.81 -0.78
N THR A 71 -1.30 10.29 0.39
CA THR A 71 -1.19 11.10 1.60
C THR A 71 -0.08 12.13 1.52
N LEU A 72 1.09 11.75 1.00
CA LEU A 72 2.26 12.63 0.92
C LEU A 72 2.12 13.63 -0.21
N ASP A 73 1.71 13.21 -1.41
CA ASP A 73 1.49 14.08 -2.56
C ASP A 73 0.42 15.13 -2.27
N GLY A 74 -0.70 14.71 -1.66
CA GLY A 74 -1.78 15.61 -1.25
C GLY A 74 -1.49 16.44 0.00
N ALA A 75 -0.30 16.29 0.63
CA ALA A 75 0.06 16.94 1.89
C ALA A 75 -1.00 16.79 3.00
N LYS A 76 -1.67 15.64 3.06
CA LYS A 76 -2.81 15.35 3.95
C LYS A 76 -2.32 15.10 5.38
N SER A 77 -1.92 16.15 6.09
CA SER A 77 -1.27 16.08 7.40
C SER A 77 -2.05 15.28 8.45
N SER A 78 -3.39 15.33 8.42
CA SER A 78 -4.26 14.52 9.29
C SER A 78 -4.09 13.00 9.11
N ARG A 79 -3.61 12.55 7.93
CA ARG A 79 -3.36 11.15 7.61
C ARG A 79 -1.92 10.69 7.85
N TYR A 80 -0.99 11.60 8.19
CA TYR A 80 0.44 11.25 8.35
C TYR A 80 0.70 10.13 9.36
N LYS A 81 -0.06 10.08 10.47
CA LYS A 81 0.07 8.98 11.45
C LYS A 81 -0.28 7.62 10.82
N HIS A 82 -1.29 7.56 9.96
CA HIS A 82 -1.68 6.32 9.27
C HIS A 82 -0.68 5.94 8.19
N ALA A 83 -0.26 6.89 7.35
CA ALA A 83 0.77 6.64 6.34
C ALA A 83 2.10 6.18 6.97
N ALA A 84 2.50 6.77 8.11
CA ALA A 84 3.68 6.35 8.84
C ALA A 84 3.57 4.90 9.34
N ARG A 85 2.39 4.49 9.84
CA ARG A 85 2.12 3.10 10.21
C ARG A 85 2.21 2.18 9.00
N HIS A 86 1.60 2.55 7.87
CA HIS A 86 1.67 1.75 6.64
C HIS A 86 3.11 1.56 6.15
N LEU A 87 3.98 2.57 6.31
CA LEU A 87 5.39 2.43 5.95
C LEU A 87 6.11 1.41 6.85
N LEU A 88 5.79 1.36 8.14
CA LEU A 88 6.31 0.35 9.07
C LEU A 88 5.74 -1.04 8.80
N GLU A 89 4.45 -1.16 8.46
CA GLU A 89 3.85 -2.42 8.02
C GLU A 89 4.55 -2.94 6.75
N CYS A 90 4.85 -2.06 5.78
CA CYS A 90 5.63 -2.43 4.60
C CYS A 90 7.05 -2.88 4.95
N LEU A 91 7.69 -2.28 5.96
CA LEU A 91 9.01 -2.72 6.45
C LEU A 91 8.92 -4.11 7.08
N ALA A 92 7.91 -4.36 7.91
CA ALA A 92 7.71 -5.64 8.59
C ALA A 92 7.40 -6.79 7.62
N VAL A 93 6.66 -6.51 6.55
CA VAL A 93 6.29 -7.48 5.51
C VAL A 93 7.41 -7.72 4.50
N ALA A 94 8.32 -6.77 4.29
CA ALA A 94 9.36 -6.88 3.26
C ALA A 94 10.17 -8.20 3.29
N PRO A 95 10.56 -8.78 4.44
CA PRO A 95 11.30 -10.04 4.49
C PRO A 95 10.49 -11.27 4.02
N THR A 96 9.16 -11.19 3.98
CA THR A 96 8.30 -12.30 3.52
C THR A 96 8.05 -12.25 2.00
N ILE A 97 8.47 -11.17 1.33
CA ILE A 97 8.38 -11.01 -0.12
C ILE A 97 9.60 -11.68 -0.74
N GLY A 98 9.40 -12.86 -1.33
CA GLY A 98 10.49 -13.62 -1.97
C GLY A 98 11.03 -12.97 -3.25
N ASP A 99 10.19 -12.25 -3.99
CA ASP A 99 10.58 -11.49 -5.19
C ASP A 99 9.70 -10.24 -5.33
N PHE A 100 10.35 -9.09 -5.54
CA PHE A 100 9.67 -7.82 -5.84
C PHE A 100 9.41 -7.63 -7.34
N GLY A 101 10.04 -8.42 -8.21
CA GLY A 101 9.89 -8.32 -9.66
C GLY A 101 10.26 -6.93 -10.19
N LEU A 102 9.29 -6.27 -10.83
CA LEU A 102 9.45 -4.92 -11.38
C LEU A 102 9.22 -3.81 -10.34
N PHE A 103 8.82 -4.16 -9.12
CA PHE A 103 8.49 -3.20 -8.08
C PHE A 103 9.71 -2.86 -7.22
N GLU A 104 9.71 -1.66 -6.66
CA GLU A 104 10.78 -1.22 -5.76
C GLU A 104 10.84 -2.09 -4.50
N THR A 105 12.04 -2.45 -4.06
CA THR A 105 12.25 -3.00 -2.71
C THR A 105 11.82 -2.00 -1.64
N HIS A 106 11.70 -2.43 -0.39
CA HIS A 106 11.37 -1.51 0.70
C HIS A 106 12.37 -0.35 0.80
N ASP A 107 13.67 -0.65 0.73
CA ASP A 107 14.73 0.36 0.85
C ASP A 107 14.69 1.37 -0.31
N ALA A 108 14.49 0.89 -1.54
CA ALA A 108 14.37 1.75 -2.72
C ALA A 108 13.16 2.69 -2.61
N PHE A 109 11.99 2.15 -2.20
CA PHE A 109 10.78 2.94 -1.99
C PHE A 109 10.98 4.01 -0.91
N THR A 110 11.55 3.64 0.24
CA THR A 110 11.81 4.57 1.35
C THR A 110 12.82 5.65 0.96
N ALA A 111 13.86 5.32 0.21
CA ALA A 111 14.84 6.28 -0.31
C ALA A 111 14.17 7.28 -1.27
N ARG A 112 13.32 6.81 -2.19
CA ARG A 112 12.54 7.69 -3.09
C ARG A 112 11.60 8.60 -2.32
N LEU A 113 10.86 8.08 -1.33
CA LEU A 113 10.00 8.89 -0.48
C LEU A 113 10.79 9.97 0.28
N ARG A 114 11.98 9.63 0.81
CA ARG A 114 12.86 10.61 1.46
C ARG A 114 13.33 11.69 0.51
N ALA A 115 13.70 11.34 -0.72
CA ALA A 115 14.10 12.31 -1.74
C ALA A 115 12.95 13.25 -2.14
N ALA A 116 11.76 12.72 -2.40
CA ALA A 116 10.59 13.51 -2.83
C ALA A 116 9.94 14.31 -1.69
N HIS A 117 9.93 13.77 -0.47
CA HIS A 117 9.13 14.28 0.65
C HIS A 117 9.93 14.52 1.93
N GLY A 118 11.26 14.62 1.86
CA GLY A 118 12.14 14.82 3.02
C GLY A 118 11.77 16.03 3.89
N ARG A 119 11.21 17.10 3.28
CA ARG A 119 10.77 18.31 3.98
C ARG A 119 9.47 18.17 4.78
N LYS A 120 8.71 17.08 4.61
CA LYS A 120 7.47 16.82 5.38
C LYS A 120 7.83 16.29 6.78
N ALA A 121 8.48 17.13 7.59
CA ALA A 121 8.99 16.77 8.91
C ALA A 121 7.92 16.11 9.80
N GLY A 122 6.68 16.62 9.77
CA GLY A 122 5.57 16.03 10.52
C GLY A 122 5.31 14.54 10.20
N PHE A 123 5.44 14.12 8.94
CA PHE A 123 5.33 12.70 8.58
C PHE A 123 6.50 11.89 9.14
N TRP A 124 7.72 12.37 8.94
CA TRP A 124 8.93 11.67 9.39
C TRP A 124 9.05 11.59 10.92
N SER A 125 8.57 12.60 11.65
CA SER A 125 8.43 12.56 13.11
C SER A 125 7.47 11.45 13.54
N ARG A 126 6.28 11.35 12.91
CA ARG A 126 5.35 10.24 13.22
C ARG A 126 5.94 8.88 12.91
N TYR A 127 6.67 8.74 11.80
CA TYR A 127 7.37 7.50 11.47
C TYR A 127 8.40 7.13 12.53
N ALA A 128 9.25 8.07 12.95
CA ALA A 128 10.24 7.84 13.99
C ALA A 128 9.62 7.55 15.37
N GLU A 129 8.56 8.27 15.74
CA GLU A 129 7.81 8.05 16.98
C GLU A 129 7.27 6.61 17.04
N ILE A 130 6.63 6.13 15.97
CA ILE A 130 6.04 4.79 15.93
C ILE A 130 7.14 3.72 15.85
N ALA A 131 8.21 3.95 15.08
CA ALA A 131 9.34 3.02 14.96
C ALA A 131 10.10 2.84 16.28
N GLY A 132 10.25 3.92 17.06
CA GLY A 132 10.90 3.91 18.37
C GLY A 132 9.99 3.40 19.50
N SER A 133 8.67 3.48 19.31
CA SER A 133 7.67 2.86 20.18
C SER A 133 7.62 1.36 19.87
N LYS A 134 8.65 0.63 20.31
CA LYS A 134 8.66 -0.84 20.24
C LYS A 134 7.41 -1.37 20.98
N PRO A 135 6.61 -2.28 20.39
CA PRO A 135 5.64 -3.04 21.17
C PRO A 135 6.34 -3.95 22.19
#